data_AF-A0A661Y2V4-F1
#
_entry.id   AF-A0A661Y2V4-F1
#
_cell.length_a   1.000
_cell.length_b   1.000
_cell.length_c   1.000
_cell.angle_alpha   90.00
_cell.angle_beta   90.00
_cell.angle_gamma   90.00
#
_symmetry.space_group_name_H-M   'P 1'
#
loop_
_entity.id
_entity.type
_entity.pdbx_description
1 polymer ?
#
loop_
_entity_poly.entity_id
_entity_poly.type
_entity_poly.pdbx_seq_one_letter_code
_entity_poly.pdbx_strand_id
1 'polypeptide(L)'
;MNVTTIYSQISPGDLSTSHANIEGMSKCTLCHDIGKKVSNKKCLECHKEIQSLLDRNDGYHSNSGVVNKDCFECHSDHHGRNFEMVRFDENNFNHNLTGYVLEGQHKVVDCKECHSPKFISSRDIKKRRNTFLGLDQKCLSCHNDFHQKTLSNDCMACHNMDSFKPVLNFDHDNTDYPLLGKH
;
A
#
# COMPACT_ATOMS: atom_id res chain seq x y z
N MET A 1 -52.06 12.93 -21.41
CA MET A 1 -51.00 13.67 -20.71
C MET A 1 -49.76 12.80 -20.73
N ASN A 2 -48.81 13.09 -21.63
CA ASN A 2 -47.54 12.35 -21.68
C ASN A 2 -46.69 12.82 -20.50
N VAL A 3 -46.55 11.94 -19.50
CA VAL A 3 -45.60 12.14 -18.41
C VAL A 3 -44.22 11.86 -19.01
N THR A 4 -43.56 12.91 -19.46
CA THR A 4 -42.13 12.85 -19.75
C THR A 4 -41.45 12.63 -18.41
N THR A 5 -41.01 11.40 -18.14
CA THR A 5 -40.17 11.11 -16.98
C THR A 5 -38.89 11.91 -17.17
N ILE A 6 -38.81 13.07 -16.50
CA ILE A 6 -37.58 13.81 -16.31
C ILE A 6 -36.72 12.89 -15.45
N TYR A 7 -35.90 12.04 -16.08
CA TYR A 7 -34.77 11.44 -15.39
C TYR A 7 -33.96 12.63 -14.89
N SER A 8 -34.10 12.90 -13.59
CA SER A 8 -33.39 13.95 -12.92
C SER A 8 -31.90 13.75 -13.22
N GLN A 9 -31.35 14.73 -13.93
CA GLN A 9 -29.93 14.90 -14.23
C GLN A 9 -29.07 15.14 -12.96
N ILE A 10 -29.52 14.61 -11.82
CA ILE A 10 -29.05 14.91 -10.46
C ILE A 10 -28.08 13.83 -9.96
N SER A 11 -28.18 12.60 -10.46
CA SER A 11 -27.25 11.53 -10.10
C SER A 11 -26.62 10.92 -11.36
N PRO A 12 -25.29 11.04 -11.55
CA PRO A 12 -24.61 10.51 -12.73
C PRO A 12 -24.54 8.97 -12.78
N GLY A 13 -25.08 8.29 -11.78
CA GLY A 13 -25.10 6.83 -11.66
C GLY A 13 -24.88 6.40 -10.20
N ASP A 14 -25.12 5.13 -9.92
CA ASP A 14 -24.85 4.53 -8.61
C ASP A 14 -23.36 4.60 -8.27
N LEU A 15 -23.05 4.93 -7.01
CA LEU A 15 -21.69 4.83 -6.50
C LEU A 15 -21.22 3.37 -6.46
N SER A 16 -19.92 3.15 -6.57
CA SER A 16 -19.27 1.85 -6.41
C SER A 16 -19.60 1.23 -5.04
N THR A 17 -19.49 -0.09 -4.91
CA THR A 17 -19.76 -0.78 -3.64
C THR A 17 -18.97 -0.20 -2.46
N SER A 18 -17.74 0.27 -2.70
CA SER A 18 -16.88 0.89 -1.68
C SER A 18 -17.43 2.20 -1.11
N HIS A 19 -18.30 2.90 -1.84
CA HIS A 19 -18.90 4.17 -1.45
C HIS A 19 -20.43 4.11 -1.35
N ALA A 20 -21.03 2.92 -1.42
CA ALA A 20 -22.49 2.76 -1.40
C ALA A 20 -23.15 3.34 -0.14
N ASN A 21 -22.45 3.33 1.00
CA ASN A 21 -22.95 3.86 2.28
C ASN A 21 -23.02 5.40 2.34
N ILE A 22 -22.29 6.10 1.47
CA ILE A 22 -22.27 7.56 1.40
C ILE A 22 -23.11 8.11 0.25
N GLU A 23 -23.93 7.27 -0.38
CA GLU A 23 -24.89 7.72 -1.38
C GLU A 23 -26.07 8.48 -0.75
N GLY A 24 -26.64 9.39 -1.54
CA GLY A 24 -27.84 10.14 -1.20
C GLY A 24 -27.78 11.59 -1.69
N MET A 25 -28.95 12.18 -1.97
CA MET A 25 -29.06 13.54 -2.55
C MET A 25 -28.42 14.64 -1.68
N SER A 26 -28.33 14.44 -0.37
CA SER A 26 -27.71 15.40 0.55
C SER A 26 -26.21 15.18 0.74
N LYS A 27 -25.65 14.11 0.18
CA LYS A 27 -24.26 13.68 0.40
C LYS A 27 -23.33 13.97 -0.78
N CYS A 28 -23.82 14.58 -1.86
CA CYS A 28 -23.01 14.95 -3.03
C CYS A 28 -21.79 15.81 -2.63
N THR A 29 -21.97 16.68 -1.64
CA THR A 29 -20.93 17.58 -1.13
C THR A 29 -19.88 16.89 -0.27
N LEU A 30 -20.00 15.59 0.02
CA LEU A 30 -18.93 14.82 0.65
C LEU A 30 -17.72 14.69 -0.29
N CYS A 31 -17.95 14.62 -1.60
CA CYS A 31 -16.90 14.48 -2.60
C CYS A 31 -16.79 15.71 -3.51
N HIS A 32 -17.89 16.41 -3.78
CA HIS A 32 -17.92 17.58 -4.67
C HIS A 32 -17.83 18.90 -3.90
N ASP A 33 -17.06 19.85 -4.43
CA ASP A 33 -17.18 21.25 -4.08
C ASP A 33 -18.34 21.88 -4.86
N ILE A 34 -19.16 22.74 -4.22
CA ILE A 34 -20.34 23.32 -4.85
C ILE A 34 -19.93 24.12 -6.09
N GLY A 35 -20.53 23.78 -7.25
CA GLY A 35 -20.23 24.41 -8.53
C GLY A 35 -18.88 24.02 -9.13
N LYS A 36 -18.19 23.02 -8.57
CA LYS A 36 -16.89 22.53 -9.03
C LYS A 36 -16.89 21.00 -9.16
N LYS A 37 -15.82 20.48 -9.77
CA LYS A 37 -15.51 19.04 -9.74
C LYS A 37 -15.12 18.58 -8.33
N VAL A 38 -14.93 17.28 -8.17
CA VAL A 38 -14.35 16.70 -6.94
C VAL A 38 -12.95 17.25 -6.70
N SER A 39 -12.54 17.28 -5.42
CA SER A 39 -11.19 17.71 -5.03
C SER A 39 -10.47 16.62 -4.24
N ASN A 40 -9.16 16.49 -4.46
CA ASN A 40 -8.31 15.53 -3.74
C ASN A 40 -8.42 15.70 -2.22
N LYS A 41 -8.57 16.95 -1.76
CA LYS A 41 -8.77 17.26 -0.33
C LYS A 41 -9.95 16.50 0.26
N LYS A 42 -11.10 16.45 -0.42
CA LYS A 42 -12.29 15.73 0.05
C LYS A 42 -12.08 14.22 0.08
N CYS A 43 -11.37 13.65 -0.89
CA CYS A 43 -10.97 12.24 -0.85
C CYS A 43 -10.13 11.95 0.41
N LEU A 44 -9.11 12.79 0.66
CA LEU A 44 -8.19 12.67 1.78
C LEU A 44 -8.82 13.05 3.13
N GLU A 45 -10.02 13.65 3.16
CA GLU A 45 -10.81 13.85 4.37
C GLU A 45 -11.27 12.52 4.99
N CYS A 46 -11.50 11.48 4.18
CA CYS A 46 -11.83 10.14 4.65
C CYS A 46 -10.66 9.16 4.50
N HIS A 47 -9.88 9.24 3.42
CA HIS A 47 -8.72 8.38 3.16
C HIS A 47 -7.47 8.83 3.91
N LYS A 48 -7.55 8.85 5.25
CA LYS A 48 -6.49 9.35 6.13
C LYS A 48 -5.19 8.56 6.05
N GLU A 49 -5.26 7.26 5.74
CA GLU A 49 -4.07 6.46 5.51
C GLU A 49 -3.28 6.92 4.28
N ILE A 50 -3.98 7.33 3.21
CA ILE A 50 -3.32 7.83 2.00
C ILE A 50 -2.77 9.22 2.26
N GLN A 51 -3.52 10.10 2.95
CA GLN A 51 -3.00 11.41 3.39
C GLN A 51 -1.71 11.25 4.19
N SER A 52 -1.69 10.34 5.17
CA SER A 52 -0.51 10.09 6.00
C SER A 52 0.69 9.56 5.20
N LEU A 53 0.46 8.81 4.13
CA LEU A 53 1.54 8.36 3.23
C LEU A 53 2.09 9.52 2.40
N LEU A 54 1.21 10.35 1.84
CA LEU A 54 1.58 11.56 1.10
C LEU A 54 2.39 12.52 1.97
N ASP A 55 1.96 12.77 3.21
CA ASP A 55 2.64 13.66 4.15
C ASP A 55 4.06 13.20 4.48
N ARG A 56 4.31 11.89 4.40
CA ARG A 56 5.61 11.25 4.67
C ARG A 56 6.43 11.00 3.41
N ASN A 57 5.92 11.37 2.24
CA ASN A 57 6.50 11.04 0.94
C ASN A 57 6.75 9.53 0.76
N ASP A 58 5.82 8.70 1.24
CA ASP A 58 5.96 7.25 1.27
C ASP A 58 4.93 6.56 0.37
N GLY A 59 5.28 5.39 -0.16
CA GLY A 59 4.43 4.56 -1.00
C GLY A 59 4.18 5.09 -2.42
N TYR A 60 3.38 4.35 -3.19
CA TYR A 60 3.13 4.61 -4.61
C TYR A 60 2.46 5.98 -4.88
N HIS A 61 1.52 6.39 -4.02
CA HIS A 61 0.78 7.65 -4.21
C HIS A 61 1.66 8.90 -4.04
N SER A 62 2.79 8.77 -3.35
CA SER A 62 3.79 9.85 -3.18
C SER A 62 4.76 9.95 -4.36
N ASN A 63 4.70 9.00 -5.31
CA ASN A 63 5.52 9.03 -6.51
C ASN A 63 5.20 10.27 -7.35
N SER A 64 6.23 10.85 -8.00
CA SER A 64 6.10 12.06 -8.82
C SER A 64 5.08 11.92 -9.96
N GLY A 65 4.87 10.71 -10.50
CA GLY A 65 3.87 10.43 -11.53
C GLY A 65 2.42 10.38 -11.03
N VAL A 66 2.21 10.40 -9.70
CA VAL A 66 0.89 10.25 -9.07
C VAL A 66 0.53 11.45 -8.19
N VAL A 67 1.49 11.97 -7.41
CA VAL A 67 1.25 12.98 -6.36
C VAL A 67 0.54 14.25 -6.84
N ASN A 68 0.72 14.64 -8.11
CA ASN A 68 0.12 15.83 -8.69
C ASN A 68 -1.15 15.55 -9.52
N LYS A 69 -1.62 14.31 -9.56
CA LYS A 69 -2.84 13.94 -10.30
C LYS A 69 -4.08 14.11 -9.45
N ASP A 70 -5.20 14.40 -10.09
CA ASP A 70 -6.48 14.34 -9.42
C ASP A 70 -6.87 12.87 -9.16
N CYS A 71 -7.29 12.54 -7.95
CA CYS A 71 -7.59 11.16 -7.55
C CYS A 71 -8.62 10.50 -8.49
N PHE A 72 -9.62 11.26 -8.95
CA PHE A 72 -10.69 10.76 -9.80
C PHE A 72 -10.25 10.36 -11.21
N GLU A 73 -9.06 10.79 -11.66
CA GLU A 73 -8.53 10.38 -12.97
C GLU A 73 -8.27 8.87 -13.03
N CYS A 74 -7.91 8.28 -11.88
CA CYS A 74 -7.71 6.83 -11.74
C CYS A 74 -8.84 6.18 -10.94
N HIS A 75 -9.34 6.86 -9.90
CA HIS A 75 -10.38 6.39 -8.98
C HIS A 75 -11.72 7.05 -9.30
N SER A 76 -12.21 6.84 -10.52
CA SER A 76 -13.52 7.34 -10.91
C SER A 76 -14.64 6.57 -10.21
N ASP A 77 -15.76 7.24 -9.97
CA ASP A 77 -16.95 6.64 -9.36
C ASP A 77 -18.18 6.92 -10.25
N HIS A 78 -19.37 6.54 -9.82
CA HIS A 78 -20.63 6.60 -10.58
C HIS A 78 -20.75 5.63 -11.76
N HIS A 79 -19.89 4.62 -11.82
CA HIS A 79 -19.93 3.60 -12.87
C HIS A 79 -20.72 2.33 -12.46
N GLY A 80 -21.49 2.41 -11.38
CA GLY A 80 -22.29 1.31 -10.86
C GLY A 80 -21.60 0.52 -9.74
N ARG A 81 -22.39 -0.28 -9.02
CA ARG A 81 -21.97 -1.00 -7.80
C ARG A 81 -20.75 -1.90 -8.00
N ASN A 82 -20.67 -2.56 -9.14
CA ASN A 82 -19.64 -3.54 -9.43
C ASN A 82 -18.40 -2.92 -10.09
N PHE A 83 -18.32 -1.60 -10.20
CA PHE A 83 -17.16 -0.94 -10.77
C PHE A 83 -15.94 -1.06 -9.86
N GLU A 84 -14.86 -1.60 -10.42
CA GLU A 84 -13.57 -1.65 -9.76
C GLU A 84 -12.85 -0.30 -9.90
N MET A 85 -13.02 0.56 -8.89
CA MET A 85 -12.42 1.90 -8.80
C MET A 85 -10.90 1.86 -8.62
N VAL A 86 -10.36 0.81 -8.00
CA VAL A 86 -8.91 0.63 -7.84
C VAL A 86 -8.49 -0.45 -8.83
N ARG A 87 -7.91 -0.02 -9.95
CA ARG A 87 -7.35 -0.93 -10.97
C ARG A 87 -5.85 -1.03 -10.75
N PHE A 88 -5.43 -2.18 -10.25
CA PHE A 88 -4.04 -2.45 -9.96
C PHE A 88 -3.58 -3.65 -10.78
N ASP A 89 -2.61 -3.43 -11.67
CA ASP A 89 -2.01 -4.51 -12.45
C ASP A 89 -0.87 -5.13 -11.65
N GLU A 90 -1.20 -6.18 -10.88
CA GLU A 90 -0.22 -6.91 -10.07
C GLU A 90 0.94 -7.49 -10.90
N ASN A 91 0.68 -7.85 -12.17
CA ASN A 91 1.69 -8.51 -13.01
C ASN A 91 2.75 -7.55 -13.55
N ASN A 92 2.37 -6.28 -13.77
CA ASN A 92 3.25 -5.26 -14.35
C ASN A 92 3.62 -4.16 -13.35
N PHE A 93 3.27 -4.32 -12.08
CA PHE A 93 3.57 -3.31 -11.08
C PHE A 93 5.07 -3.20 -10.81
N ASN A 94 5.60 -1.98 -10.87
CA ASN A 94 6.99 -1.70 -10.58
C ASN A 94 7.17 -1.19 -9.14
N HIS A 95 7.74 -2.02 -8.27
CA HIS A 95 8.02 -1.68 -6.88
C HIS A 95 8.97 -0.47 -6.71
N ASN A 96 9.81 -0.15 -7.70
CA ASN A 96 10.68 1.03 -7.66
C ASN A 96 9.90 2.36 -7.68
N LEU A 97 8.61 2.31 -8.03
CA LEU A 97 7.72 3.47 -7.94
C LEU A 97 7.25 3.72 -6.50
N THR A 98 7.58 2.83 -5.58
CA THR A 98 7.30 2.94 -4.15
C THR A 98 8.56 3.38 -3.40
N GLY A 99 8.42 3.68 -2.11
CA GLY A 99 9.55 3.93 -1.21
C GLY A 99 10.34 2.67 -0.81
N TYR A 100 10.08 1.50 -1.41
CA TYR A 100 10.75 0.24 -1.10
C TYR A 100 11.15 -0.53 -2.37
N VAL A 101 12.45 -0.55 -2.65
CA VAL A 101 13.03 -1.27 -3.78
C VAL A 101 13.24 -2.74 -3.37
N LEU A 102 12.75 -3.66 -4.18
CA LEU A 102 12.98 -5.09 -3.96
C LEU A 102 14.38 -5.47 -4.45
N GLU A 103 15.14 -6.14 -3.58
CA GLU A 103 16.51 -6.57 -3.82
C GLU A 103 16.69 -8.07 -3.55
N GLY A 104 17.68 -8.67 -4.21
CA GLY A 104 17.99 -10.10 -4.11
C GLY A 104 16.76 -11.00 -4.28
N GLN A 105 16.55 -11.92 -3.34
CA GLN A 105 15.45 -12.89 -3.40
C GLN A 105 14.08 -12.26 -3.24
N HIS A 106 13.98 -11.07 -2.66
CA HIS A 106 12.69 -10.39 -2.52
C HIS A 106 12.08 -9.98 -3.87
N LYS A 107 12.88 -9.93 -4.95
CA LYS A 107 12.40 -9.61 -6.31
C LYS A 107 11.49 -10.67 -6.92
N VAL A 108 11.57 -11.92 -6.44
CA VAL A 108 10.87 -13.07 -7.05
C VAL A 108 9.78 -13.65 -6.15
N VAL A 109 9.51 -12.99 -5.02
CA VAL A 109 8.47 -13.39 -4.07
C VAL A 109 7.11 -12.89 -4.55
N ASP A 110 6.08 -13.73 -4.48
CA ASP A 110 4.71 -13.35 -4.80
C ASP A 110 4.22 -12.22 -3.89
N CYS A 111 3.46 -11.27 -4.44
CA CYS A 111 2.97 -10.10 -3.72
C CYS A 111 2.26 -10.48 -2.40
N LYS A 112 1.52 -11.59 -2.37
CA LYS A 112 0.71 -12.02 -1.21
C LYS A 112 1.54 -12.59 -0.07
N GLU A 113 2.76 -13.05 -0.35
CA GLU A 113 3.66 -13.52 0.70
C GLU A 113 4.13 -12.37 1.59
N CYS A 114 4.35 -11.19 1.00
CA CYS A 114 4.66 -9.95 1.72
C CYS A 114 3.40 -9.21 2.18
N HIS A 115 2.44 -8.96 1.29
CA HIS A 115 1.20 -8.21 1.55
C HIS A 115 0.15 -9.10 2.23
N SER A 116 0.53 -9.64 3.37
CA SER A 116 -0.28 -10.53 4.19
C SER A 116 -0.70 -9.84 5.48
N PRO A 117 -1.97 -10.02 5.93
CA PRO A 117 -2.43 -9.52 7.23
C PRO A 117 -1.55 -9.92 8.43
N LYS A 118 -0.77 -11.00 8.32
CA LYS A 118 0.15 -11.45 9.37
C LYS A 118 1.25 -10.43 9.69
N PHE A 119 1.68 -9.64 8.70
CA PHE A 119 2.77 -8.66 8.82
C PHE A 119 2.29 -7.22 9.02
N ILE A 120 0.98 -6.99 9.06
CA ILE A 120 0.39 -5.66 9.25
C ILE A 120 0.10 -5.44 10.74
N SER A 121 0.76 -4.45 11.33
CA SER A 121 0.55 -4.10 12.75
C SER A 121 -0.72 -3.29 12.99
N SER A 122 -1.13 -2.47 12.02
CA SER A 122 -2.34 -1.64 12.12
C SER A 122 -3.60 -2.50 12.11
N ARG A 123 -4.38 -2.45 13.21
CA ARG A 123 -5.62 -3.23 13.36
C ARG A 123 -6.67 -2.89 12.30
N ASP A 124 -6.75 -1.61 11.89
CA ASP A 124 -7.77 -1.15 10.95
C ASP A 124 -7.41 -1.50 9.51
N ILE A 125 -6.14 -1.36 9.13
CA ILE A 125 -5.65 -1.75 7.81
C ILE A 125 -5.75 -3.27 7.65
N LYS A 126 -5.37 -4.04 8.68
CA LYS A 126 -5.38 -5.50 8.67
C LYS A 126 -6.77 -6.12 8.37
N LYS A 127 -7.86 -5.42 8.68
CA LYS A 127 -9.24 -5.86 8.40
C LYS A 127 -9.65 -5.68 6.93
N ARG A 128 -8.93 -4.84 6.18
CA ARG A 128 -9.23 -4.57 4.78
C ARG A 128 -8.81 -5.76 3.93
N ARG A 129 -9.70 -6.26 3.08
CA ARG A 129 -9.40 -7.36 2.16
C ARG A 129 -8.39 -6.89 1.11
N ASN A 130 -7.38 -7.71 0.81
CA ASN A 130 -6.38 -7.47 -0.23
C ASN A 130 -5.69 -6.09 -0.12
N THR A 131 -5.39 -5.64 1.09
CA THR A 131 -4.68 -4.38 1.30
C THR A 131 -3.19 -4.53 0.97
N PHE A 132 -2.66 -3.57 0.22
CA PHE A 132 -1.22 -3.44 -0.02
C PHE A 132 -0.55 -2.44 0.95
N LEU A 133 -1.30 -1.88 1.90
CA LEU A 133 -0.81 -0.91 2.87
C LEU A 133 -0.42 -1.58 4.19
N GLY A 134 0.43 -0.88 4.96
CA GLY A 134 0.64 -1.17 6.39
C GLY A 134 1.74 -2.18 6.71
N LEU A 135 2.60 -2.51 5.73
CA LEU A 135 3.85 -3.23 5.98
C LEU A 135 4.94 -2.29 6.49
N ASP A 136 5.89 -2.85 7.24
CA ASP A 136 7.10 -2.20 7.72
C ASP A 136 8.31 -2.82 6.98
N GLN A 137 9.34 -2.01 6.71
CA GLN A 137 10.49 -2.39 5.89
C GLN A 137 11.61 -3.11 6.67
N LYS A 138 11.51 -3.20 8.00
CA LYS A 138 12.51 -3.88 8.83
C LYS A 138 12.49 -5.37 8.58
N CYS A 139 13.67 -6.00 8.54
CA CYS A 139 13.81 -7.44 8.36
C CYS A 139 12.99 -8.24 9.38
N LEU A 140 12.99 -7.79 10.64
CA LEU A 140 12.28 -8.44 11.74
C LEU A 140 10.75 -8.36 11.67
N SER A 141 10.21 -7.57 10.74
CA SER A 141 8.77 -7.53 10.48
C SER A 141 8.27 -8.82 9.82
N CYS A 142 9.18 -9.54 9.13
CA CYS A 142 8.88 -10.80 8.45
C CYS A 142 9.75 -11.98 8.93
N HIS A 143 11.00 -11.70 9.32
CA HIS A 143 11.97 -12.71 9.72
C HIS A 143 12.11 -12.79 11.24
N ASN A 144 12.22 -14.01 11.74
CA ASN A 144 12.52 -14.24 13.15
C ASN A 144 14.01 -14.02 13.42
N ASP A 145 14.31 -13.51 14.61
CA ASP A 145 15.69 -13.43 15.08
C ASP A 145 16.18 -14.80 15.58
N PHE A 146 17.09 -15.41 14.83
CA PHE A 146 17.74 -16.67 15.19
C PHE A 146 18.95 -16.47 16.11
N HIS A 147 19.38 -15.23 16.35
CA HIS A 147 20.49 -14.87 17.22
C HIS A 147 20.06 -14.65 18.67
N GLN A 148 18.81 -14.98 19.02
CA GLN A 148 18.32 -14.94 20.41
C GLN A 148 18.52 -13.57 21.09
N LYS A 149 18.45 -12.48 20.32
CA LYS A 149 18.64 -11.09 20.74
C LYS A 149 20.03 -10.78 21.29
N THR A 150 21.03 -11.59 20.93
CA THR A 150 22.43 -11.38 21.31
C THR A 150 23.18 -10.45 20.37
N LEU A 151 22.66 -10.25 19.15
CA LEU A 151 23.23 -9.36 18.13
C LEU A 151 22.33 -8.15 17.88
N SER A 152 22.90 -7.17 17.17
CA SER A 152 22.16 -6.00 16.66
C SER A 152 21.01 -6.41 15.73
N ASN A 153 19.98 -5.56 15.65
CA ASN A 153 18.90 -5.70 14.67
C ASN A 153 19.30 -5.20 13.27
N ASP A 154 20.53 -4.71 13.09
CA ASP A 154 21.08 -4.38 11.78
C ASP A 154 21.52 -5.65 11.04
N CYS A 155 20.56 -6.31 10.41
CA CYS A 155 20.79 -7.57 9.70
C CYS A 155 21.80 -7.42 8.56
N MET A 156 21.85 -6.23 7.93
CA MET A 156 22.70 -5.96 6.77
C MET A 156 24.18 -5.79 7.13
N ALA A 157 24.51 -5.66 8.42
CA ALA A 157 25.89 -5.69 8.89
C ALA A 157 26.59 -7.02 8.55
N CYS A 158 25.83 -8.13 8.49
CA CYS A 158 26.36 -9.47 8.24
C CYS A 158 25.70 -10.15 7.02
N HIS A 159 24.39 -10.00 6.87
CA HIS A 159 23.61 -10.62 5.80
C HIS A 159 23.43 -9.69 4.60
N ASN A 160 22.91 -10.24 3.51
CA ASN A 160 22.51 -9.48 2.34
C ASN A 160 21.10 -9.88 1.90
N MET A 161 20.61 -9.26 0.84
CA MET A 161 19.25 -9.48 0.32
C MET A 161 19.11 -10.79 -0.48
N ASP A 162 20.20 -11.49 -0.77
CA ASP A 162 20.21 -12.73 -1.56
C ASP A 162 20.03 -13.97 -0.69
N SER A 163 20.65 -14.02 0.48
CA SER A 163 20.50 -15.16 1.39
C SER A 163 21.00 -14.84 2.80
N PHE A 164 20.44 -15.52 3.79
CA PHE A 164 21.00 -15.51 5.15
C PHE A 164 22.28 -16.34 5.28
N LYS A 165 22.48 -17.33 4.40
CA LYS A 165 23.65 -18.21 4.39
C LYS A 165 24.10 -18.48 2.95
N PRO A 166 25.41 -18.47 2.66
CA PRO A 166 26.51 -18.15 3.57
C PRO A 166 26.54 -16.67 3.97
N VAL A 167 27.09 -16.35 5.15
CA VAL A 167 27.24 -14.97 5.62
C VAL A 167 28.52 -14.40 4.98
N LEU A 168 28.38 -13.44 4.08
CA LEU A 168 29.51 -12.90 3.30
C LEU A 168 30.18 -11.70 3.96
N ASN A 169 29.45 -10.96 4.81
CA ASN A 169 29.93 -9.70 5.40
C ASN A 169 30.39 -9.86 6.85
N PHE A 170 30.56 -11.11 7.32
CA PHE A 170 30.97 -11.40 8.69
C PHE A 170 32.10 -12.42 8.71
N ASP A 171 33.12 -12.13 9.50
CA ASP A 171 34.28 -12.98 9.70
C ASP A 171 34.42 -13.30 11.19
N HIS A 172 34.34 -14.59 11.51
CA HIS A 172 34.47 -15.11 12.87
C HIS A 172 35.85 -14.84 13.47
N ASP A 173 36.88 -14.71 12.63
CA ASP A 173 38.26 -14.45 13.09
C ASP A 173 38.40 -13.05 13.73
N ASN A 174 37.44 -12.15 13.47
CA ASN A 174 37.37 -10.83 14.10
C ASN A 174 36.58 -10.82 15.42
N THR A 175 36.25 -11.98 15.97
CA THR A 175 35.50 -12.12 17.21
C THR A 175 36.21 -13.02 18.22
N ASP A 176 35.72 -13.05 19.46
CA ASP A 176 36.21 -13.97 20.50
C ASP A 176 35.93 -15.46 20.19
N TYR A 177 35.25 -15.76 19.08
CA TYR A 177 34.82 -17.11 18.68
C TYR A 177 35.29 -17.46 17.25
N PRO A 178 36.61 -17.54 17.00
CA PRO A 178 37.15 -17.95 15.70
C PRO A 178 36.80 -19.42 15.37
N LEU A 179 36.56 -19.71 14.09
CA LEU A 179 36.21 -21.06 13.64
C LEU A 179 37.49 -21.87 13.38
N LEU A 180 38.02 -22.51 14.42
CA LEU A 180 39.30 -23.24 14.39
C LEU A 180 39.24 -24.63 13.72
N GLY A 181 38.16 -24.99 13.01
CA GLY A 181 38.02 -26.31 12.40
C GLY A 181 36.81 -26.48 11.50
N LYS A 182 36.81 -27.57 10.71
CA LYS A 182 35.70 -27.93 9.82
C LYS A 182 34.51 -28.46 10.64
N HIS A 183 33.36 -27.79 10.53
CA HIS A 183 32.07 -28.21 11.09
C HIS A 183 31.02 -28.16 9.98
#